data_AF-A0A1G7S5H9-F1
#
_entry.id   AF-A0A1G7S5H9-F1
#
_cell.length_a   1.000
_cell.length_b   1.000
_cell.length_c   1.000
_cell.angle_alpha   90.00
_cell.angle_beta   90.00
_cell.angle_gamma   90.00
#
_symmetry.space_group_name_H-M   'P 1'
#
loop_
_entity.id
_entity.type
_entity.pdbx_description
1 polymer ?
#
loop_
_entity_poly.entity_id
_entity_poly.type
_entity_poly.pdbx_seq_one_letter_code
_entity_poly.pdbx_strand_id
1 'polypeptide(L)'
;MDKKQLQDIFSKPYSIELWQKVLVDIFDVKFLHQNPLSILLPTNDKASEAFELGNFNTKDDRIIGIYQVNIKPGVWLERNKVGLRELLRQVYKYDVDGALIVFVQDNKWRLSFVSEIRTLDEDGTIGVKKTEPKRYTYLLGRGEKIRTPVLRIISLSGKPIGLEDLRSAFSVEALNKEFYEIIADKFSNLIGGKRIRNGKTINYERSLILPSIGDGPGSHEIYQEFAVRLIGRTVFCWFLKVKKSRLDISLLPEHLLSSEAVKENPGYYHFILEKLFFQTLNTPMDFRNEDLPLGCEQVPFLNGGLFEQQDEDYYSLNKTTGLSQNINTLVIPDEWFFDFFIELEKYNFTIDENSVVDIEVSVDPEMLGRIFENLLAEIDPDSGDTARKSTGSFYTPREIVDYMTSQSLVYYIHAQTDISNERLEPLFKLDNGENIQFESNEKQEILKALDRIKILDPACGSGAFPIGMLQKIVMALQKLDSNAVWWKEKALKAVFFPGFCAFAAVVNAVAAISNRALLK
;
A
#
# COMPACT_ATOMS: atom_id res chain seq x y z
N MET A 1 -6.12 -28.37 10.37
CA MET A 1 -6.37 -27.07 11.02
C MET A 1 -7.49 -26.30 10.33
N ASP A 2 -8.39 -25.68 11.11
CA ASP A 2 -9.41 -24.76 10.58
C ASP A 2 -9.02 -23.27 10.72
N LYS A 3 -9.83 -22.38 10.15
CA LYS A 3 -9.60 -20.92 10.17
C LYS A 3 -9.53 -20.33 11.59
N LYS A 4 -10.37 -20.81 12.51
CA LYS A 4 -10.46 -20.26 13.87
C LYS A 4 -9.25 -20.67 14.71
N GLN A 5 -8.77 -21.90 14.53
CA GLN A 5 -7.53 -22.39 15.13
C GLN A 5 -6.32 -21.59 14.64
N LEU A 6 -6.21 -21.37 13.33
CA LEU A 6 -5.11 -20.59 12.76
C LEU A 6 -5.13 -19.14 13.27
N GLN A 7 -6.32 -18.55 13.36
CA GLN A 7 -6.50 -17.20 13.92
C GLN A 7 -6.04 -17.12 15.39
N ASP A 8 -6.40 -18.09 16.22
CA ASP A 8 -5.92 -18.14 17.60
C ASP A 8 -4.39 -18.22 17.68
N ILE A 9 -3.75 -19.06 16.86
CA ILE A 9 -2.29 -19.20 16.83
C ILE A 9 -1.62 -17.89 16.38
N PHE A 10 -2.09 -17.27 15.30
CA PHE A 10 -1.48 -16.05 14.76
C PHE A 10 -1.64 -14.84 15.67
N SER A 11 -2.63 -14.83 16.57
CA SER A 11 -2.85 -13.74 17.55
C SER A 11 -1.95 -13.82 18.78
N LYS A 12 -1.26 -14.96 18.99
CA LYS A 12 -0.46 -15.24 20.19
C LYS A 12 1.03 -14.97 19.95
N PRO A 13 1.80 -14.71 21.02
CA PRO A 13 3.26 -14.78 20.97
C PRO A 13 3.73 -16.08 20.34
N TYR A 14 4.88 -16.05 19.69
CA TYR A 14 5.41 -17.22 18.97
C TYR A 14 5.61 -18.40 19.92
N SER A 15 5.12 -19.57 19.51
CA SER A 15 5.43 -20.86 20.11
C SER A 15 5.83 -21.80 18.99
N ILE A 16 6.98 -22.43 19.15
CA ILE A 16 7.50 -23.38 18.16
C ILE A 16 6.55 -24.58 18.01
N GLU A 17 5.92 -25.04 19.09
CA GLU A 17 4.99 -26.16 19.07
C GLU A 17 3.71 -25.83 18.29
N LEU A 18 3.18 -24.61 18.47
CA LEU A 18 2.03 -24.15 17.69
C LEU A 18 2.40 -23.93 16.22
N TRP A 19 3.59 -23.40 15.95
CA TRP A 19 4.07 -23.21 14.58
C TRP A 19 4.30 -24.53 13.85
N GLN A 20 4.88 -25.54 14.51
CA GLN A 20 5.05 -26.87 13.95
C GLN A 20 3.69 -27.51 13.58
N LYS A 21 2.65 -27.30 14.38
CA LYS A 21 1.28 -27.73 14.02
C LYS A 21 0.78 -27.05 12.74
N VAL A 22 1.05 -25.75 12.55
CA VAL A 22 0.71 -25.04 11.31
C VAL A 22 1.46 -25.63 10.12
N LEU A 23 2.76 -25.90 10.26
CA LEU A 23 3.60 -26.49 9.23
C LEU A 23 3.07 -27.86 8.79
N VAL A 24 2.68 -28.71 9.73
CA VAL A 24 2.11 -30.04 9.41
C VAL A 24 0.72 -29.91 8.78
N ASP A 25 -0.21 -29.20 9.43
CA ASP A 25 -1.61 -29.19 9.02
C ASP A 25 -1.91 -28.39 7.75
N ILE A 26 -1.11 -27.36 7.46
CA ILE A 26 -1.34 -26.44 6.34
C ILE A 26 -0.33 -26.67 5.22
N PHE A 27 0.95 -26.81 5.55
CA PHE A 27 2.02 -26.93 4.56
C PHE A 27 2.37 -28.39 4.20
N ASP A 28 1.69 -29.37 4.81
CA ASP A 28 1.96 -30.82 4.64
C ASP A 28 3.44 -31.18 4.89
N VAL A 29 4.07 -30.51 5.87
CA VAL A 29 5.48 -30.77 6.20
C VAL A 29 5.58 -32.11 6.93
N LYS A 30 6.20 -33.10 6.27
CA LYS A 30 6.33 -34.48 6.79
C LYS A 30 7.52 -34.67 7.71
N PHE A 31 8.58 -33.87 7.53
CA PHE A 31 9.84 -34.02 8.23
C PHE A 31 10.25 -32.69 8.87
N LEU A 32 10.09 -32.62 10.19
CA LEU A 32 10.62 -31.55 11.03
C LEU A 32 11.71 -32.13 11.92
N HIS A 33 12.74 -31.34 12.22
CA HIS A 33 13.75 -31.75 13.19
C HIS A 33 13.10 -31.85 14.58
N GLN A 34 13.35 -32.95 15.29
CA GLN A 34 12.89 -33.10 16.68
C GLN A 34 13.46 -32.01 17.59
N ASN A 35 14.71 -31.59 17.33
CA ASN A 35 15.34 -30.44 17.95
C ASN A 35 15.81 -29.47 16.85
N PRO A 36 15.49 -28.17 16.92
CA PRO A 36 15.96 -27.18 15.96
C PRO A 36 17.49 -27.19 15.84
N LEU A 37 18.01 -27.22 14.62
CA LEU A 37 19.45 -27.22 14.36
C LEU A 37 19.98 -25.78 14.43
N SER A 38 20.92 -25.50 15.32
CA SER A 38 21.50 -24.16 15.46
C SER A 38 22.26 -23.75 14.21
N ILE A 39 21.99 -22.54 13.74
CA ILE A 39 22.67 -21.89 12.61
C ILE A 39 23.68 -20.89 13.17
N LEU A 40 24.92 -20.95 12.71
CA LEU A 40 25.93 -19.95 13.02
C LEU A 40 25.65 -18.67 12.25
N LEU A 41 25.21 -17.63 12.95
CA LEU A 41 25.03 -16.30 12.38
C LEU A 41 26.38 -15.57 12.30
N PRO A 42 26.62 -14.80 11.21
CA PRO A 42 27.71 -13.82 11.19
C PRO A 42 27.60 -12.84 12.36
N THR A 43 28.72 -12.22 12.77
CA THR A 43 28.72 -11.18 13.81
C THR A 43 27.70 -10.11 13.47
N ASN A 44 26.70 -9.94 14.34
CA ASN A 44 25.59 -9.04 14.09
C ASN A 44 25.03 -8.44 15.40
N ASP A 45 24.43 -7.28 15.28
CA ASP A 45 23.78 -6.53 16.34
C ASP A 45 22.27 -6.80 16.42
N LYS A 46 21.73 -7.69 15.57
CA LYS A 46 20.27 -7.80 15.31
C LYS A 46 19.60 -9.05 15.89
N ALA A 47 20.22 -10.20 15.74
CA ALA A 47 19.71 -11.49 16.20
C ALA A 47 20.63 -12.10 17.24
N SER A 48 20.00 -12.80 18.18
CA SER A 48 20.67 -13.58 19.22
C SER A 48 21.02 -14.97 18.70
N GLU A 49 20.07 -15.65 18.07
CA GLU A 49 20.17 -17.05 17.67
C GLU A 49 19.36 -17.29 16.39
N ALA A 50 19.71 -18.33 15.63
CA ALA A 50 18.92 -18.80 14.50
C ALA A 50 18.93 -20.34 14.45
N PHE A 51 17.86 -20.91 13.92
CA PHE A 51 17.64 -22.34 13.86
C PHE A 51 17.01 -22.78 12.54
N GLU A 52 17.42 -23.94 12.05
CA GLU A 52 16.73 -24.68 11.00
C GLU A 52 15.73 -25.64 11.64
N LEU A 53 14.47 -25.55 11.21
CA LEU A 53 13.36 -26.39 11.71
C LEU A 53 13.11 -27.60 10.81
N GLY A 54 13.51 -27.52 9.55
CA GLY A 54 13.36 -28.56 8.54
C GLY A 54 13.14 -27.98 7.16
N ASN A 55 12.62 -28.81 6.25
CA ASN A 55 12.29 -28.42 4.89
C ASN A 55 11.12 -29.26 4.36
N PHE A 56 10.53 -28.82 3.26
CA PHE A 56 9.55 -29.61 2.51
C PHE A 56 9.70 -29.38 1.01
N ASN A 57 9.21 -30.35 0.23
CA ASN A 57 9.18 -30.25 -1.22
C ASN A 57 7.80 -29.79 -1.68
N THR A 58 7.78 -28.85 -2.62
CA THR A 58 6.56 -28.48 -3.34
C THR A 58 6.18 -29.55 -4.36
N LYS A 59 4.96 -29.46 -4.92
CA LYS A 59 4.49 -30.36 -5.99
C LYS A 59 5.30 -30.29 -7.29
N ASP A 60 6.07 -29.21 -7.46
CA ASP A 60 6.97 -28.93 -8.59
C ASP A 60 8.44 -29.22 -8.25
N ASP A 61 8.67 -30.08 -7.26
CA ASP A 61 10.00 -30.58 -6.83
C ASP A 61 10.98 -29.46 -6.41
N ARG A 62 10.46 -28.38 -5.82
CA ARG A 62 11.25 -27.28 -5.24
C ARG A 62 11.40 -27.45 -3.75
N ILE A 63 12.61 -27.23 -3.23
CA ILE A 63 12.91 -27.37 -1.80
C ILE A 63 12.63 -26.04 -1.10
N ILE A 64 11.80 -26.06 -0.06
CA ILE A 64 11.51 -24.90 0.79
C ILE A 64 12.09 -25.14 2.19
N GLY A 65 13.08 -24.34 2.57
CA GLY A 65 13.68 -24.37 3.92
C GLY A 65 12.82 -23.64 4.95
N ILE A 66 12.80 -24.13 6.19
CA ILE A 66 12.03 -23.58 7.30
C ILE A 66 12.99 -23.14 8.40
N TYR A 67 12.95 -21.85 8.74
CA TYR A 67 13.91 -21.25 9.66
C TYR A 67 13.23 -20.41 10.75
N GLN A 68 13.88 -20.34 11.91
CA GLN A 68 13.54 -19.45 13.02
C GLN A 68 14.73 -18.55 13.35
N VAL A 69 14.48 -17.28 13.66
CA VAL A 69 15.50 -16.33 14.11
C VAL A 69 14.99 -15.55 15.31
N ASN A 70 15.75 -15.55 16.41
CA ASN A 70 15.42 -14.83 17.64
C ASN A 70 16.05 -13.44 17.62
N ILE A 71 15.23 -12.38 17.66
CA ILE A 71 15.67 -10.99 17.51
C ILE A 71 16.00 -10.36 18.86
N LYS A 72 17.04 -9.51 18.90
CA LYS A 72 17.45 -8.82 20.12
C LYS A 72 16.42 -7.74 20.51
N PRO A 73 16.17 -7.48 21.81
CA PRO A 73 15.15 -6.53 22.27
C PRO A 73 15.28 -5.10 21.72
N GLY A 74 16.49 -4.63 21.40
CA GLY A 74 16.73 -3.27 20.88
C GLY A 74 16.39 -3.07 19.39
N VAL A 75 16.00 -4.13 18.67
CA VAL A 75 15.76 -4.11 17.23
C VAL A 75 14.27 -4.02 16.98
N TRP A 76 13.79 -2.99 16.29
CA TRP A 76 12.37 -2.90 15.98
C TRP A 76 12.02 -3.88 14.87
N LEU A 77 11.35 -5.00 15.21
CA LEU A 77 10.93 -6.01 14.24
C LEU A 77 10.14 -5.37 13.09
N GLU A 78 9.28 -4.39 13.38
CA GLU A 78 8.46 -3.70 12.39
C GLU A 78 9.30 -2.94 11.35
N ARG A 79 10.38 -2.29 11.79
CA ARG A 79 11.18 -1.36 10.96
C ARG A 79 12.45 -1.97 10.39
N ASN A 80 13.04 -3.00 11.01
CA ASN A 80 14.35 -3.52 10.63
C ASN A 80 14.29 -4.60 9.54
N LYS A 81 13.56 -4.29 8.48
CA LYS A 81 13.29 -5.14 7.31
C LYS A 81 14.56 -5.64 6.59
N VAL A 82 15.43 -4.70 6.19
CA VAL A 82 16.68 -4.97 5.45
C VAL A 82 17.73 -5.66 6.33
N GLY A 83 17.81 -5.30 7.61
CA GLY A 83 18.83 -5.86 8.50
C GLY A 83 18.61 -7.33 8.87
N LEU A 84 17.36 -7.76 8.97
CA LEU A 84 17.00 -9.14 9.27
C LEU A 84 17.24 -10.09 8.08
N ARG A 85 17.28 -9.56 6.86
CA ARG A 85 17.62 -10.31 5.63
C ARG A 85 19.02 -10.88 5.65
N GLU A 86 20.01 -10.03 5.91
CA GLU A 86 21.42 -10.39 5.74
C GLU A 86 21.86 -11.49 6.71
N LEU A 87 21.08 -11.70 7.79
CA LEU A 87 21.33 -12.75 8.79
C LEU A 87 21.29 -14.16 8.20
N LEU A 88 20.32 -14.45 7.31
CA LEU A 88 20.13 -15.80 6.76
C LEU A 88 20.47 -15.92 5.28
N ARG A 89 20.89 -14.83 4.63
CA ARG A 89 21.21 -14.82 3.20
C ARG A 89 22.27 -15.85 2.81
N GLN A 90 23.23 -16.13 3.69
CA GLN A 90 24.26 -17.15 3.44
C GLN A 90 23.74 -18.58 3.58
N VAL A 91 22.61 -18.77 4.27
CA VAL A 91 22.03 -20.07 4.62
C VAL A 91 21.11 -20.57 3.50
N TYR A 92 20.15 -19.76 3.05
CA TYR A 92 19.17 -20.21 2.05
C TYR A 92 19.63 -20.09 0.59
N LYS A 93 20.78 -19.44 0.32
CA LYS A 93 21.23 -19.11 -1.05
C LYS A 93 21.77 -20.31 -1.84
N TYR A 94 22.11 -21.41 -1.17
CA TYR A 94 22.80 -22.55 -1.79
C TYR A 94 21.98 -23.85 -1.77
N ASP A 95 21.11 -24.05 -0.77
CA ASP A 95 20.52 -25.37 -0.51
C ASP A 95 19.01 -25.47 -0.75
N VAL A 96 18.32 -24.35 -1.02
CA VAL A 96 16.85 -24.32 -1.17
C VAL A 96 16.40 -23.37 -2.28
N ASP A 97 15.26 -23.65 -2.91
CA ASP A 97 14.62 -22.80 -3.93
C ASP A 97 13.77 -21.67 -3.31
N GLY A 98 13.44 -21.81 -2.02
CA GLY A 98 12.75 -20.80 -1.23
C GLY A 98 12.91 -21.03 0.27
N ALA A 99 12.57 -20.03 1.07
CA ALA A 99 12.69 -20.06 2.52
C ALA A 99 11.45 -19.45 3.20
N LEU A 100 10.91 -20.17 4.17
CA LEU A 100 9.91 -19.69 5.12
C LEU A 100 10.62 -19.39 6.45
N ILE A 101 10.65 -18.12 6.81
CA ILE A 101 11.46 -17.63 7.94
C ILE A 101 10.54 -16.98 8.98
N VAL A 102 10.67 -17.39 10.23
CA VAL A 102 10.01 -16.75 11.37
C VAL A 102 11.02 -15.94 12.18
N PHE A 103 10.80 -14.63 12.27
CA PHE A 103 11.57 -13.74 13.15
C PHE A 103 10.77 -13.49 14.43
N VAL A 104 11.35 -13.80 15.58
CA VAL A 104 10.65 -13.79 16.88
C VAL A 104 11.17 -12.65 17.75
N GLN A 105 10.25 -11.86 18.33
CA GLN A 105 10.57 -10.83 19.31
C GLN A 105 9.45 -10.70 20.36
N ASP A 106 9.69 -11.23 21.56
CA ASP A 106 8.78 -11.15 22.71
C ASP A 106 7.33 -11.55 22.35
N ASN A 107 6.42 -10.57 22.29
CA ASN A 107 5.00 -10.77 22.04
C ASN A 107 4.61 -10.75 20.56
N LYS A 108 5.54 -10.42 19.67
CA LYS A 108 5.32 -10.30 18.23
C LYS A 108 6.27 -11.19 17.46
N TRP A 109 5.85 -11.57 16.26
CA TRP A 109 6.69 -12.34 15.36
C TRP A 109 6.31 -12.05 13.92
N ARG A 110 7.27 -12.27 13.04
CA ARG A 110 7.14 -11.96 11.62
C ARG A 110 7.35 -13.22 10.81
N LEU A 111 6.36 -13.57 9.98
CA LEU A 111 6.44 -14.67 9.03
C LEU A 111 6.83 -14.11 7.66
N SER A 112 7.93 -14.56 7.09
CA SER A 112 8.42 -14.10 5.79
C SER A 112 8.64 -15.25 4.83
N PHE A 113 8.21 -15.06 3.59
CA PHE A 113 8.56 -15.94 2.49
C PHE A 113 9.55 -15.25 1.55
N VAL A 114 10.61 -15.97 1.19
CA VAL A 114 11.67 -15.51 0.28
C VAL A 114 11.88 -16.58 -0.78
N SER A 115 11.96 -16.20 -2.05
CA SER A 115 12.34 -17.11 -3.14
C SER A 115 13.31 -16.40 -4.08
N GLU A 116 14.42 -17.07 -4.41
CA GLU A 116 15.40 -16.64 -5.41
C GLU A 116 15.27 -17.56 -6.63
N ILE A 117 14.48 -17.18 -7.64
CA ILE A 117 14.38 -17.96 -8.89
C ILE A 117 15.51 -17.53 -9.83
N ARG A 118 16.30 -18.52 -10.28
CA ARG A 118 17.27 -18.36 -11.37
C ARG A 118 16.57 -18.74 -12.68
N THR A 119 16.37 -17.78 -13.58
CA THR A 119 15.89 -18.09 -14.94
C THR A 119 17.08 -18.48 -15.83
N LEU A 120 16.90 -19.52 -16.63
CA LEU A 120 17.80 -19.86 -17.75
C LEU A 120 17.43 -18.98 -18.95
N ASP A 121 18.42 -18.39 -19.61
CA ASP A 121 18.21 -17.65 -20.84
C ASP A 121 17.88 -18.61 -22.01
N GLU A 122 17.16 -18.10 -23.03
CA GLU A 122 16.64 -18.87 -24.18
C GLU A 122 17.73 -19.54 -25.04
N ASP A 123 19.00 -19.19 -24.85
CA ASP A 123 20.14 -19.62 -25.66
C ASP A 123 20.91 -20.81 -25.05
N GLY A 124 20.45 -21.39 -23.94
CA GLY A 124 21.10 -22.53 -23.29
C GLY A 124 22.45 -22.21 -22.62
N THR A 125 22.86 -20.94 -22.62
CA THR A 125 23.94 -20.41 -21.79
C THR A 125 23.43 -20.15 -20.38
N ILE A 126 24.26 -20.45 -19.36
CA ILE A 126 23.98 -20.14 -17.95
C ILE A 126 24.17 -18.63 -17.74
N GLY A 127 23.34 -17.81 -18.37
CA GLY A 127 23.13 -16.43 -17.97
C GLY A 127 22.24 -16.46 -16.74
N VAL A 128 22.82 -16.42 -15.54
CA VAL A 128 22.04 -16.30 -14.30
C VAL A 128 21.45 -14.90 -14.28
N LYS A 129 20.27 -14.72 -14.87
CA LYS A 129 19.48 -13.51 -14.64
C LYS A 129 18.94 -13.61 -13.21
N LYS A 130 19.76 -13.13 -12.27
CA LYS A 130 19.45 -13.16 -10.85
C LYS A 130 18.38 -12.10 -10.60
N THR A 131 17.14 -12.52 -10.47
CA THR A 131 16.09 -11.63 -9.97
C THR A 131 16.38 -11.29 -8.51
N GLU A 132 16.15 -10.03 -8.11
CA GLU A 132 16.26 -9.68 -6.71
C GLU A 132 15.20 -10.44 -5.90
N PRO A 133 15.57 -11.09 -4.78
CA PRO A 133 14.58 -11.77 -3.96
C PRO A 133 13.58 -10.77 -3.39
N LYS A 134 12.33 -10.87 -3.82
CA LYS A 134 11.19 -10.17 -3.21
C LYS A 134 10.84 -10.86 -1.90
N ARG A 135 10.73 -10.07 -0.84
CA ARG A 135 10.28 -10.56 0.46
C ARG A 135 8.85 -10.12 0.68
N TYR A 136 8.05 -11.11 1.03
CA TYR A 136 6.68 -10.90 1.43
C TYR A 136 6.54 -11.30 2.89
N THR A 137 5.98 -10.39 3.68
CA THR A 137 5.98 -10.56 5.13
C THR A 137 4.63 -10.26 5.77
N TYR A 138 4.33 -11.03 6.81
CA TYR A 138 3.20 -10.84 7.71
C TYR A 138 3.72 -10.56 9.11
N LEU A 139 3.21 -9.50 9.74
CA LEU A 139 3.41 -9.25 11.16
C LEU A 139 2.29 -9.92 11.95
N LEU A 140 2.66 -10.68 12.99
CA LEU A 140 1.80 -11.55 13.76
C LEU A 140 2.08 -11.39 15.26
N GLY A 141 1.21 -11.94 16.09
CA GLY A 141 1.31 -11.88 17.55
C GLY A 141 0.32 -10.91 18.19
N ARG A 142 0.60 -10.56 19.45
CA ARG A 142 -0.38 -9.89 20.30
C ARG A 142 -0.67 -8.47 19.81
N GLY A 143 -1.94 -8.20 19.52
CA GLY A 143 -2.40 -6.88 19.08
C GLY A 143 -2.30 -6.65 17.57
N GLU A 144 -1.80 -7.62 16.80
CA GLU A 144 -1.70 -7.50 15.35
C GLU A 144 -3.00 -7.89 14.64
N LYS A 145 -3.26 -7.25 13.49
CA LYS A 145 -4.39 -7.60 12.64
C LYS A 145 -4.04 -8.83 11.80
N ILE A 146 -4.60 -9.98 12.18
CA ILE A 146 -4.21 -11.29 11.62
C ILE A 146 -5.17 -11.83 10.55
N ARG A 147 -6.19 -11.07 10.15
CA ARG A 147 -7.24 -11.59 9.26
C ARG A 147 -6.72 -11.92 7.86
N THR A 148 -5.93 -11.01 7.27
CA THR A 148 -5.23 -11.25 5.99
C THR A 148 -4.33 -12.48 6.03
N PRO A 149 -3.33 -12.59 6.93
CA PRO A 149 -2.45 -13.76 6.96
C PRO A 149 -3.23 -15.07 7.17
N VAL A 150 -4.26 -15.08 8.02
CA VAL A 150 -5.09 -16.27 8.23
C VAL A 150 -5.77 -16.71 6.92
N LEU A 151 -6.44 -15.79 6.22
CA LEU A 151 -7.15 -16.13 4.96
C LEU A 151 -6.21 -16.64 3.88
N ARG A 152 -5.00 -16.10 3.83
CA ARG A 152 -4.02 -16.42 2.79
C ARG A 152 -3.32 -17.73 3.06
N ILE A 153 -2.87 -17.95 4.29
CA ILE A 153 -2.21 -19.19 4.68
C ILE A 153 -3.19 -20.37 4.70
N ILE A 154 -4.43 -20.19 5.16
CA ILE A 154 -5.42 -21.29 5.17
C ILE A 154 -5.78 -21.76 3.74
N SER A 155 -5.67 -20.88 2.73
CA SER A 155 -5.95 -21.21 1.32
C SER A 155 -4.96 -22.23 0.72
N LEU A 156 -3.83 -22.45 1.40
CA LEU A 156 -2.84 -23.47 1.04
C LEU A 156 -3.22 -24.86 1.56
N SER A 157 -4.12 -24.96 2.54
CA SER A 157 -4.47 -26.23 3.17
C SER A 157 -5.28 -27.13 2.23
N GLY A 158 -5.09 -28.44 2.35
CA GLY A 158 -5.92 -29.45 1.67
C GLY A 158 -5.60 -29.68 0.20
N LYS A 159 -4.52 -29.11 -0.33
CA LYS A 159 -4.02 -29.36 -1.70
C LYS A 159 -2.50 -29.50 -1.73
N PRO A 160 -1.92 -30.24 -2.69
CA PRO A 160 -0.49 -30.18 -2.95
C PRO A 160 -0.06 -28.74 -3.28
N ILE A 161 0.94 -28.23 -2.56
CA ILE A 161 1.40 -26.84 -2.66
C ILE A 161 2.49 -26.75 -3.72
N GLY A 162 2.30 -25.91 -4.74
CA GLY A 162 3.38 -25.52 -5.66
C GLY A 162 4.12 -24.26 -5.20
N LEU A 163 5.29 -23.99 -5.79
CA LEU A 163 6.03 -22.76 -5.51
C LEU A 163 5.19 -21.50 -5.79
N GLU A 164 4.40 -21.50 -6.87
CA GLU A 164 3.55 -20.35 -7.21
C GLU A 164 2.35 -20.20 -6.24
N ASP A 165 1.84 -21.29 -5.65
CA ASP A 165 0.82 -21.22 -4.60
C ASP A 165 1.39 -20.47 -3.37
N LEU A 166 2.64 -20.77 -2.97
CA LEU A 166 3.34 -20.04 -1.90
C LEU A 166 3.57 -18.59 -2.25
N ARG A 167 4.08 -18.31 -3.47
CA ARG A 167 4.29 -16.93 -3.94
C ARG A 167 2.99 -16.14 -3.92
N SER A 168 1.89 -16.74 -4.40
CA SER A 168 0.57 -16.10 -4.41
C SER A 168 0.04 -15.84 -3.00
N ALA A 169 0.14 -16.81 -2.09
CA ALA A 169 -0.29 -16.64 -0.70
C ALA A 169 0.45 -15.52 0.03
N PHE A 170 1.65 -15.17 -0.43
CA PHE A 170 2.47 -14.09 0.10
C PHE A 170 2.48 -12.84 -0.81
N SER A 171 1.90 -12.83 -2.01
CA SER A 171 2.03 -11.71 -2.98
C SER A 171 1.04 -10.57 -2.74
N VAL A 172 1.51 -9.31 -2.64
CA VAL A 172 0.60 -8.15 -2.60
C VAL A 172 -0.26 -8.04 -3.85
N GLU A 173 0.26 -8.38 -5.03
CA GLU A 173 -0.49 -8.32 -6.28
C GLU A 173 -1.72 -9.24 -6.25
N ALA A 174 -1.57 -10.46 -5.72
CA ALA A 174 -2.69 -11.37 -5.55
C ALA A 174 -3.70 -10.83 -4.52
N LEU A 175 -3.26 -10.15 -3.47
CA LEU A 175 -4.14 -9.52 -2.48
C LEU A 175 -4.93 -8.37 -3.10
N ASN A 176 -4.23 -7.49 -3.83
CA ASN A 176 -4.81 -6.36 -4.53
C ASN A 176 -5.82 -6.80 -5.59
N LYS A 177 -5.57 -7.91 -6.30
CA LYS A 177 -6.52 -8.48 -7.26
C LYS A 177 -7.80 -8.96 -6.57
N GLU A 178 -7.68 -9.69 -5.47
CA GLU A 178 -8.83 -10.16 -4.70
C GLU A 178 -9.65 -9.00 -4.15
N PHE A 179 -8.97 -8.03 -3.56
CA PHE A 179 -9.61 -6.83 -3.02
C PHE A 179 -10.29 -6.01 -4.13
N TYR A 180 -9.71 -5.93 -5.34
CA TYR A 180 -10.36 -5.34 -6.50
C TYR A 180 -11.69 -6.01 -6.85
N GLU A 181 -11.74 -7.35 -6.90
CA GLU A 181 -12.98 -8.05 -7.23
C GLU A 181 -14.10 -7.75 -6.24
N ILE A 182 -13.76 -7.55 -4.97
CA ILE A 182 -14.71 -7.11 -3.94
C ILE A 182 -15.22 -5.70 -4.23
N ILE A 183 -14.33 -4.76 -4.55
CA ILE A 183 -14.71 -3.39 -4.89
C ILE A 183 -15.63 -3.39 -6.12
N ALA A 184 -15.29 -4.16 -7.15
CA ALA A 184 -16.07 -4.20 -8.38
C ALA A 184 -17.43 -4.91 -8.21
N ASP A 185 -17.51 -5.93 -7.34
CA ASP A 185 -18.80 -6.48 -6.92
C ASP A 185 -19.62 -5.42 -6.16
N LYS A 186 -19.01 -4.64 -5.27
CA LYS A 186 -19.71 -3.56 -4.53
C LYS A 186 -20.12 -2.40 -5.43
N PHE A 187 -19.34 -2.09 -6.45
CA PHE A 187 -19.70 -1.16 -7.52
C PHE A 187 -20.94 -1.66 -8.28
N SER A 188 -20.94 -2.90 -8.75
CA SER A 188 -22.11 -3.48 -9.44
C SER A 188 -23.37 -3.55 -8.56
N ASN A 189 -23.23 -3.74 -7.24
CA ASN A 189 -24.37 -3.64 -6.31
C ASN A 189 -24.98 -2.23 -6.25
N LEU A 190 -24.21 -1.16 -6.49
CA LEU A 190 -24.75 0.20 -6.53
C LEU A 190 -25.51 0.46 -7.82
N ILE A 191 -24.87 0.17 -8.96
CA ILE A 191 -25.32 0.64 -10.27
C ILE A 191 -26.17 -0.39 -11.04
N GLY A 192 -26.20 -1.64 -10.57
CA GLY A 192 -26.80 -2.78 -11.28
C GLY A 192 -25.94 -3.26 -12.46
N GLY A 193 -26.33 -4.38 -13.06
CA GLY A 193 -25.64 -4.93 -14.24
C GLY A 193 -25.30 -6.41 -14.10
N LYS A 194 -24.46 -6.93 -15.01
CA LYS A 194 -24.09 -8.35 -15.04
C LYS A 194 -22.58 -8.50 -14.93
N ARG A 195 -22.11 -9.36 -14.01
CA ARG A 195 -20.70 -9.77 -13.94
C ARG A 195 -20.56 -11.28 -14.11
N ILE A 196 -19.42 -11.72 -14.63
CA ILE A 196 -19.07 -13.13 -14.69
C ILE A 196 -18.10 -13.44 -13.55
N ARG A 197 -18.50 -14.32 -12.63
CA ARG A 197 -17.67 -14.76 -11.51
C ARG A 197 -17.57 -16.28 -11.51
N ASN A 198 -16.36 -16.80 -11.55
CA ASN A 198 -16.09 -18.26 -11.60
C ASN A 198 -16.91 -18.98 -12.69
N GLY A 199 -17.05 -18.35 -13.87
CA GLY A 199 -17.82 -18.89 -15.00
C GLY A 199 -19.35 -18.80 -14.86
N LYS A 200 -19.88 -18.18 -13.79
CA LYS A 200 -21.32 -17.93 -13.60
C LYS A 200 -21.63 -16.45 -13.78
N THR A 201 -22.66 -16.15 -14.55
CA THR A 201 -23.21 -14.79 -14.65
C THR A 201 -24.03 -14.47 -13.40
N ILE A 202 -23.66 -13.41 -12.71
CA ILE A 202 -24.38 -12.83 -11.57
C ILE A 202 -25.06 -11.56 -12.08
N ASN A 203 -26.35 -11.42 -11.79
CA ASN A 203 -27.13 -10.22 -12.12
C ASN A 203 -27.33 -9.40 -10.86
N TYR A 204 -26.99 -8.11 -10.92
CA TYR A 204 -27.11 -7.16 -9.84
C TYR A 204 -28.24 -6.18 -10.13
N GLU A 205 -29.04 -5.89 -9.11
CA GLU A 205 -30.06 -4.85 -9.17
C GLU A 205 -29.49 -3.54 -8.65
N ARG A 206 -29.81 -2.44 -9.33
CA ARG A 206 -29.35 -1.10 -8.96
C ARG A 206 -29.98 -0.68 -7.63
N SER A 207 -29.15 -0.27 -6.69
CA SER A 207 -29.59 0.21 -5.37
C SER A 207 -29.38 1.71 -5.15
N LEU A 208 -28.50 2.33 -5.94
CA LEU A 208 -28.25 3.78 -5.96
C LEU A 208 -29.40 4.53 -6.63
N ILE A 209 -29.89 5.59 -6.00
CA ILE A 209 -30.88 6.53 -6.56
C ILE A 209 -30.21 7.90 -6.67
N LEU A 210 -30.18 8.47 -7.88
CA LEU A 210 -29.67 9.81 -8.13
C LEU A 210 -30.84 10.80 -8.38
N PRO A 211 -30.72 12.07 -7.95
CA PRO A 211 -31.76 13.08 -8.16
C PRO A 211 -32.06 13.29 -9.65
N SER A 212 -33.34 13.19 -10.02
CA SER A 212 -33.84 13.47 -11.38
C SER A 212 -33.25 12.57 -12.49
N ILE A 213 -32.62 11.43 -12.15
CA ILE A 213 -32.08 10.46 -13.12
C ILE A 213 -32.93 9.18 -13.11
N GLY A 214 -33.60 8.90 -14.23
CA GLY A 214 -34.38 7.67 -14.47
C GLY A 214 -33.58 6.57 -15.17
N ASP A 215 -34.27 5.65 -15.86
CA ASP A 215 -33.65 4.55 -16.63
C ASP A 215 -33.51 4.88 -18.14
N GLY A 216 -33.28 6.15 -18.46
CA GLY A 216 -33.16 6.62 -19.85
C GLY A 216 -31.77 6.34 -20.46
N PRO A 217 -31.59 6.50 -21.79
CA PRO A 217 -30.29 6.41 -22.44
C PRO A 217 -29.25 7.33 -21.77
N GLY A 218 -28.03 6.83 -21.56
CA GLY A 218 -26.95 7.58 -20.86
C GLY A 218 -27.07 7.62 -19.33
N SER A 219 -28.18 7.17 -18.74
CA SER A 219 -28.35 7.21 -17.28
C SER A 219 -27.35 6.29 -16.56
N HIS A 220 -27.02 5.14 -17.16
CA HIS A 220 -26.09 4.18 -16.58
C HIS A 220 -24.67 4.77 -16.38
N GLU A 221 -24.18 5.55 -17.35
CA GLU A 221 -22.88 6.23 -17.27
C GLU A 221 -22.82 7.21 -16.09
N ILE A 222 -23.90 7.98 -15.86
CA ILE A 222 -24.01 8.91 -14.74
C ILE A 222 -23.94 8.16 -13.39
N TYR A 223 -24.65 7.02 -13.28
CA TYR A 223 -24.57 6.16 -12.09
C TYR A 223 -23.17 5.60 -11.88
N GLN A 224 -22.50 5.18 -12.95
CA GLN A 224 -21.14 4.65 -12.93
C GLN A 224 -20.15 5.71 -12.43
N GLU A 225 -20.16 6.91 -13.00
CA GLU A 225 -19.26 8.00 -12.62
C GLU A 225 -19.44 8.40 -11.15
N PHE A 226 -20.69 8.54 -10.70
CA PHE A 226 -20.98 8.83 -9.30
C PHE A 226 -20.45 7.73 -8.37
N ALA A 227 -20.70 6.46 -8.72
CA ALA A 227 -20.24 5.33 -7.92
C ALA A 227 -18.71 5.23 -7.86
N VAL A 228 -17.99 5.51 -8.95
CA VAL A 228 -16.53 5.57 -8.96
C VAL A 228 -16.01 6.65 -8.01
N ARG A 229 -16.57 7.87 -8.06
CA ARG A 229 -16.19 8.96 -7.15
C ARG A 229 -16.50 8.61 -5.69
N LEU A 230 -17.68 8.04 -5.42
CA LEU A 230 -18.12 7.65 -4.08
C LEU A 230 -17.18 6.61 -3.46
N ILE A 231 -16.95 5.50 -4.17
CA ILE A 231 -16.07 4.41 -3.72
C ILE A 231 -14.65 4.96 -3.53
N GLY A 232 -14.16 5.71 -4.52
CA GLY A 232 -12.84 6.31 -4.51
C GLY A 232 -12.57 7.17 -3.28
N ARG A 233 -13.46 8.13 -3.00
CA ARG A 233 -13.40 9.00 -1.81
C ARG A 233 -13.47 8.18 -0.52
N THR A 234 -14.34 7.17 -0.48
CA THR A 234 -14.53 6.32 0.71
C THR A 234 -13.29 5.48 1.02
N VAL A 235 -12.69 4.82 0.01
CA VAL A 235 -11.46 4.04 0.19
C VAL A 235 -10.28 4.95 0.53
N PHE A 236 -10.18 6.14 -0.08
CA PHE A 236 -9.15 7.12 0.30
C PHE A 236 -9.28 7.53 1.77
N CYS A 237 -10.50 7.79 2.25
CA CYS A 237 -10.73 8.06 3.67
C CYS A 237 -10.34 6.86 4.54
N TRP A 238 -10.54 5.63 4.07
CA TRP A 238 -10.05 4.44 4.78
C TRP A 238 -8.52 4.43 4.94
N PHE A 239 -7.76 4.81 3.91
CA PHE A 239 -6.29 4.96 4.02
C PHE A 239 -5.90 6.06 5.02
N LEU A 240 -6.62 7.18 5.03
CA LEU A 240 -6.41 8.23 6.02
C LEU A 240 -6.72 7.76 7.46
N LYS A 241 -7.75 6.93 7.66
CA LYS A 241 -8.03 6.27 8.94
C LYS A 241 -6.89 5.36 9.38
N VAL A 242 -6.20 4.72 8.45
CA VAL A 242 -5.06 3.84 8.76
C VAL A 242 -3.81 4.67 9.08
N LYS A 243 -3.72 5.89 8.55
CA LYS A 243 -2.60 6.80 8.80
C LYS A 243 -2.63 7.36 10.22
N LYS A 244 -1.67 6.92 11.02
CA LYS A 244 -1.50 7.37 12.40
C LYS A 244 -0.34 8.35 12.57
N SER A 245 -0.50 9.26 13.52
CA SER A 245 0.55 10.14 14.01
C SER A 245 1.56 9.37 14.88
N ARG A 246 2.65 10.03 15.31
CA ARG A 246 3.64 9.45 16.23
C ARG A 246 3.08 9.06 17.60
N LEU A 247 1.95 9.66 17.98
CA LEU A 247 1.22 9.37 19.22
C LEU A 247 0.17 8.27 19.03
N ASP A 248 0.23 7.53 17.92
CA ASP A 248 -0.72 6.47 17.53
C ASP A 248 -2.18 6.95 17.34
N ILE A 249 -2.39 8.27 17.21
CA ILE A 249 -3.69 8.87 16.90
C ILE A 249 -3.91 8.85 15.39
N SER A 250 -5.02 8.29 14.94
CA SER A 250 -5.41 8.28 13.52
C SER A 250 -5.80 9.67 13.01
N LEU A 251 -5.49 9.98 11.75
CA LEU A 251 -5.95 11.21 11.09
C LEU A 251 -7.47 11.27 10.89
N LEU A 252 -8.11 10.12 10.70
CA LEU A 252 -9.57 10.02 10.68
C LEU A 252 -10.06 9.13 11.83
N PRO A 253 -10.97 9.61 12.69
CA PRO A 253 -11.50 8.81 13.77
C PRO A 253 -12.13 7.50 13.30
N GLU A 254 -11.87 6.41 14.01
CA GLU A 254 -12.37 5.08 13.67
C GLU A 254 -13.90 4.97 13.77
N HIS A 255 -14.51 5.71 14.69
CA HIS A 255 -15.96 5.75 14.87
C HIS A 255 -16.70 6.49 13.74
N LEU A 256 -15.99 7.15 12.83
CA LEU A 256 -16.60 7.77 11.64
C LEU A 256 -16.55 6.87 10.40
N LEU A 257 -15.73 5.81 10.41
CA LEU A 257 -15.46 4.97 9.24
C LEU A 257 -15.30 3.52 9.68
N SER A 258 -16.41 2.86 9.96
CA SER A 258 -16.47 1.44 10.30
C SER A 258 -17.87 0.88 10.04
N SER A 259 -17.99 -0.45 10.02
CA SER A 259 -19.28 -1.12 9.94
C SER A 259 -20.19 -0.76 11.14
N GLU A 260 -19.60 -0.52 12.31
CA GLU A 260 -20.36 -0.06 13.49
C GLU A 260 -20.83 1.39 13.36
N ALA A 261 -19.99 2.27 12.80
CA ALA A 261 -20.37 3.66 12.53
C ALA A 261 -21.63 3.76 11.66
N VAL A 262 -21.78 2.86 10.69
CA VAL A 262 -22.97 2.80 9.82
C VAL A 262 -24.22 2.42 10.62
N LYS A 263 -24.12 1.46 11.55
CA LYS A 263 -25.27 1.09 12.40
C LYS A 263 -25.68 2.21 13.35
N GLU A 264 -24.71 2.92 13.90
CA GLU A 264 -24.94 3.98 14.89
C GLU A 264 -25.52 5.25 14.25
N ASN A 265 -25.36 5.44 12.94
CA ASN A 265 -25.72 6.67 12.23
C ASN A 265 -26.59 6.38 10.99
N PRO A 266 -27.93 6.28 11.14
CA PRO A 266 -28.85 6.12 10.00
C PRO A 266 -28.76 7.29 9.02
N GLY A 267 -28.86 7.01 7.72
CA GLY A 267 -28.59 7.99 6.67
C GLY A 267 -27.09 8.30 6.56
N TYR A 268 -26.27 7.27 6.69
CA TYR A 268 -24.84 7.35 6.92
C TYR A 268 -24.11 8.23 5.89
N TYR A 269 -24.51 8.16 4.62
CA TYR A 269 -23.93 9.01 3.59
C TYR A 269 -24.07 10.50 3.91
N HIS A 270 -25.30 10.99 4.12
CA HIS A 270 -25.55 12.42 4.31
C HIS A 270 -25.04 12.94 5.66
N PHE A 271 -25.18 12.14 6.72
CA PHE A 271 -24.80 12.57 8.06
C PHE A 271 -23.32 12.43 8.37
N ILE A 272 -22.61 11.49 7.73
CA ILE A 272 -21.19 11.23 7.98
C ILE A 272 -20.35 11.53 6.73
N LEU A 273 -20.52 10.76 5.64
CA LEU A 273 -19.58 10.82 4.51
C LEU A 273 -19.64 12.13 3.72
N GLU A 274 -20.82 12.64 3.42
CA GLU A 274 -21.01 13.88 2.66
C GLU A 274 -20.44 15.08 3.42
N LYS A 275 -20.68 15.16 4.74
CA LYS A 275 -20.06 16.15 5.64
C LYS A 275 -18.54 15.97 5.69
N LEU A 276 -18.05 14.73 5.77
CA LEU A 276 -16.62 14.45 5.78
C LEU A 276 -15.95 14.87 4.46
N PHE A 277 -16.56 14.56 3.32
CA PHE A 277 -16.00 14.86 2.00
C PHE A 277 -15.96 16.36 1.74
N PHE A 278 -17.11 17.03 1.85
CA PHE A 278 -17.24 18.40 1.36
C PHE A 278 -17.08 19.45 2.46
N GLN A 279 -17.61 19.20 3.66
CA GLN A 279 -17.55 20.16 4.77
C GLN A 279 -16.30 20.01 5.64
N THR A 280 -15.51 18.95 5.46
CA THR A 280 -14.28 18.70 6.25
C THR A 280 -13.03 18.62 5.36
N LEU A 281 -12.92 17.60 4.51
CA LEU A 281 -11.71 17.35 3.71
C LEU A 281 -11.52 18.40 2.61
N ASN A 282 -12.62 18.92 2.05
CA ASN A 282 -12.63 20.00 1.06
C ASN A 282 -12.85 21.41 1.64
N THR A 283 -12.89 21.57 2.98
CA THR A 283 -13.12 22.89 3.59
C THR A 283 -12.02 23.21 4.63
N PRO A 284 -11.32 24.36 4.51
CA PRO A 284 -10.32 24.76 5.50
C PRO A 284 -10.94 24.91 6.89
N MET A 285 -10.16 24.60 7.93
CA MET A 285 -10.65 24.47 9.31
C MET A 285 -11.44 25.69 9.81
N ASP A 286 -10.99 26.90 9.46
CA ASP A 286 -11.62 28.16 9.88
C ASP A 286 -12.97 28.45 9.21
N PHE A 287 -13.32 27.71 8.15
CA PHE A 287 -14.56 27.88 7.38
C PHE A 287 -15.53 26.71 7.55
N ARG A 288 -15.24 25.78 8.47
CA ARG A 288 -16.10 24.62 8.72
C ARG A 288 -17.34 25.01 9.52
N ASN A 289 -18.45 24.35 9.23
CA ASN A 289 -19.67 24.47 10.04
C ASN A 289 -19.47 23.85 11.42
N GLU A 290 -20.24 24.31 12.42
CA GLU A 290 -20.19 23.76 13.79
C GLU A 290 -20.84 22.38 13.90
N ASP A 291 -21.85 22.08 13.05
CA ASP A 291 -22.57 20.80 13.03
C ASP A 291 -21.83 19.71 12.25
N LEU A 292 -20.59 19.42 12.65
CA LEU A 292 -19.81 18.30 12.09
C LEU A 292 -19.79 17.10 13.04
N PRO A 293 -19.66 15.87 12.51
CA PRO A 293 -19.46 14.69 13.34
C PRO A 293 -18.27 14.86 14.28
N LEU A 294 -18.42 14.39 15.52
CA LEU A 294 -17.36 14.45 16.53
C LEU A 294 -16.07 13.84 16.00
N GLY A 295 -14.94 14.54 16.15
CA GLY A 295 -13.64 14.11 15.64
C GLY A 295 -13.32 14.63 14.25
N CYS A 296 -14.22 15.35 13.57
CA CYS A 296 -13.86 16.10 12.35
C CYS A 296 -12.92 17.28 12.63
N GLU A 297 -12.79 17.74 13.88
CA GLU A 297 -11.96 18.89 14.25
C GLU A 297 -10.45 18.60 14.07
N GLN A 298 -10.04 17.34 14.20
CA GLN A 298 -8.64 16.93 14.02
C GLN A 298 -8.28 16.60 12.56
N VAL A 299 -9.28 16.50 11.68
CA VAL A 299 -9.10 16.09 10.29
C VAL A 299 -8.50 17.25 9.48
N PRO A 300 -7.36 17.06 8.81
CA PRO A 300 -6.73 18.14 8.04
C PRO A 300 -7.56 18.50 6.81
N PHE A 301 -7.42 19.75 6.37
CA PHE A 301 -7.84 20.16 5.04
C PHE A 301 -6.88 19.56 4.01
N LEU A 302 -7.40 18.91 2.98
CA LEU A 302 -6.58 18.22 1.98
C LEU A 302 -6.61 18.85 0.58
N ASN A 303 -7.42 19.89 0.35
CA ASN A 303 -7.65 20.62 -0.91
C ASN A 303 -7.29 19.90 -2.23
N GLY A 304 -8.27 19.77 -3.12
CA GLY A 304 -8.00 19.56 -4.54
C GLY A 304 -8.36 18.18 -5.10
N GLY A 305 -8.81 18.21 -6.35
CA GLY A 305 -9.07 17.06 -7.20
C GLY A 305 -10.15 16.13 -6.64
N LEU A 306 -9.74 15.15 -5.83
CA LEU A 306 -10.60 14.04 -5.43
C LEU A 306 -11.83 14.48 -4.61
N PHE A 307 -11.68 15.47 -3.71
CA PHE A 307 -12.77 15.99 -2.87
C PHE A 307 -13.34 17.31 -3.40
N GLU A 308 -12.86 17.78 -4.54
CA GLU A 308 -13.44 18.94 -5.19
C GLU A 308 -14.88 18.63 -5.56
N GLN A 309 -15.78 19.53 -5.19
CA GLN A 309 -17.20 19.40 -5.48
C GLN A 309 -17.40 19.55 -6.99
N GLN A 310 -18.07 18.56 -7.59
CA GLN A 310 -18.55 18.61 -8.97
C GLN A 310 -20.07 18.75 -8.99
N ASP A 311 -20.63 19.19 -10.11
CA ASP A 311 -22.09 19.31 -10.27
C ASP A 311 -22.76 17.92 -10.17
N GLU A 312 -22.07 16.90 -10.69
CA GLU A 312 -22.49 15.50 -10.69
C GLU A 312 -22.31 14.81 -9.32
N ASP A 313 -21.88 15.53 -8.28
CA ASP A 313 -21.91 15.05 -6.91
C ASP A 313 -23.27 15.28 -6.23
N TYR A 314 -24.15 16.07 -6.84
CA TYR A 314 -25.45 16.45 -6.29
C TYR A 314 -25.38 17.02 -4.87
N TYR A 315 -24.24 17.61 -4.50
CA TYR A 315 -24.05 18.23 -3.20
C TYR A 315 -24.54 19.67 -3.24
N SER A 316 -25.52 19.99 -2.39
CA SER A 316 -26.00 21.36 -2.19
C SER A 316 -26.39 21.55 -0.74
N LEU A 317 -25.72 22.48 -0.05
CA LEU A 317 -25.92 22.69 1.37
C LEU A 317 -27.11 23.62 1.65
N ASN A 318 -27.99 23.23 2.56
CA ASN A 318 -28.94 24.14 3.17
C ASN A 318 -28.24 24.96 4.25
N LYS A 319 -28.09 26.27 4.02
CA LYS A 319 -27.38 27.19 4.93
C LYS A 319 -27.99 27.31 6.33
N THR A 320 -29.26 26.96 6.49
CA THR A 320 -29.97 27.04 7.78
C THR A 320 -29.82 25.76 8.59
N THR A 321 -29.91 24.60 7.94
CA THR A 321 -29.88 23.30 8.64
C THR A 321 -28.53 22.61 8.62
N GLY A 322 -27.59 23.04 7.76
CA GLY A 322 -26.30 22.36 7.59
C GLY A 322 -26.40 21.00 6.89
N LEU A 323 -27.58 20.64 6.37
CA LEU A 323 -27.85 19.38 5.69
C LEU A 323 -27.95 19.55 4.17
N SER A 324 -27.75 18.45 3.44
CA SER A 324 -27.91 18.44 1.99
C SER A 324 -29.37 18.66 1.57
N GLN A 325 -29.57 19.48 0.55
CA GLN A 325 -30.88 19.71 -0.07
C GLN A 325 -31.39 18.45 -0.78
N ASN A 326 -30.49 17.54 -1.16
CA ASN A 326 -30.81 16.30 -1.86
C ASN A 326 -30.94 15.09 -0.91
N ILE A 327 -31.07 15.29 0.40
CA ILE A 327 -31.16 14.21 1.40
C ILE A 327 -32.28 13.19 1.14
N ASN A 328 -33.35 13.59 0.46
CA ASN A 328 -34.49 12.72 0.13
C ASN A 328 -34.51 12.26 -1.34
N THR A 329 -33.55 12.70 -2.16
CA THR A 329 -33.53 12.46 -3.61
C THR A 329 -32.28 11.75 -4.08
N LEU A 330 -31.16 11.91 -3.37
CA LEU A 330 -29.94 11.11 -3.49
C LEU A 330 -30.01 10.03 -2.41
N VAL A 331 -30.10 8.75 -2.78
CA VAL A 331 -30.18 7.65 -1.81
C VAL A 331 -29.11 6.62 -2.12
N ILE A 332 -28.22 6.42 -1.16
CA ILE A 332 -27.30 5.28 -1.10
C ILE A 332 -27.67 4.48 0.15
N PRO A 333 -28.03 3.18 0.03
CA PRO A 333 -28.46 2.41 1.19
C PRO A 333 -27.37 2.26 2.26
N ASP A 334 -27.73 2.42 3.53
CA ASP A 334 -26.81 2.20 4.66
C ASP A 334 -26.27 0.75 4.67
N GLU A 335 -27.12 -0.22 4.30
CA GLU A 335 -26.71 -1.63 4.18
C GLU A 335 -25.55 -1.82 3.20
N TRP A 336 -25.51 -1.02 2.13
CA TRP A 336 -24.40 -1.07 1.18
C TRP A 336 -23.07 -0.65 1.85
N PHE A 337 -23.07 0.46 2.62
CA PHE A 337 -21.89 0.90 3.36
C PHE A 337 -21.49 -0.07 4.47
N PHE A 338 -22.48 -0.63 5.16
CA PHE A 338 -22.26 -1.62 6.20
C PHE A 338 -21.48 -2.82 5.67
N ASP A 339 -21.96 -3.42 4.59
CA ASP A 339 -21.27 -4.53 3.95
C ASP A 339 -19.92 -4.11 3.37
N PHE A 340 -19.84 -2.92 2.77
CA PHE A 340 -18.61 -2.40 2.20
C PHE A 340 -17.50 -2.30 3.26
N PHE A 341 -17.80 -1.70 4.41
CA PHE A 341 -16.82 -1.62 5.50
C PHE A 341 -16.51 -2.96 6.13
N ILE A 342 -17.47 -3.90 6.22
CA ILE A 342 -17.16 -5.28 6.63
C ILE A 342 -16.08 -5.90 5.75
N GLU A 343 -16.13 -5.64 4.44
CA GLU A 343 -15.10 -6.09 3.51
C GLU A 343 -13.77 -5.37 3.73
N LEU A 344 -13.77 -4.04 3.87
CA LEU A 344 -12.53 -3.28 4.14
C LEU A 344 -11.86 -3.73 5.45
N GLU A 345 -12.64 -4.02 6.49
CA GLU A 345 -12.17 -4.51 7.79
C GLU A 345 -11.51 -5.89 7.73
N LYS A 346 -11.64 -6.61 6.61
CA LYS A 346 -10.96 -7.90 6.41
C LYS A 346 -9.48 -7.73 6.07
N TYR A 347 -9.11 -6.57 5.54
CA TYR A 347 -7.79 -6.32 4.98
C TYR A 347 -6.96 -5.42 5.88
N ASN A 348 -5.66 -5.70 5.90
CA ASN A 348 -4.66 -4.79 6.40
C ASN A 348 -4.32 -3.79 5.30
N PHE A 349 -4.33 -2.52 5.66
CA PHE A 349 -3.94 -1.44 4.77
C PHE A 349 -2.58 -0.92 5.23
N THR A 350 -1.74 -0.57 4.27
CA THR A 350 -0.48 0.12 4.52
C THR A 350 -0.55 1.52 3.93
N ILE A 351 0.10 2.46 4.60
CA ILE A 351 0.35 3.82 4.09
C ILE A 351 1.79 3.94 3.55
N ASP A 352 2.57 2.88 3.70
CA ASP A 352 3.97 2.80 3.31
C ASP A 352 4.06 2.26 1.88
N GLU A 353 4.50 3.12 0.96
CA GLU A 353 4.79 2.76 -0.43
C GLU A 353 6.25 2.30 -0.59
N ASN A 354 7.05 2.25 0.48
CA ASN A 354 8.50 2.14 0.35
C ASN A 354 9.02 0.71 0.20
N SER A 355 10.00 0.60 -0.69
CA SER A 355 10.87 -0.54 -1.04
C SER A 355 10.22 -1.71 -1.79
N VAL A 356 10.65 -1.90 -3.05
CA VAL A 356 10.34 -3.07 -3.89
C VAL A 356 10.85 -4.39 -3.29
N VAL A 357 11.75 -4.31 -2.30
CA VAL A 357 12.51 -5.45 -1.77
C VAL A 357 11.87 -6.06 -0.51
N ASP A 358 11.16 -5.26 0.30
CA ASP A 358 10.49 -5.72 1.52
C ASP A 358 9.04 -5.24 1.59
N ILE A 359 8.15 -6.12 1.16
CA ILE A 359 6.75 -5.83 0.94
C ILE A 359 5.93 -6.46 2.07
N GLU A 360 5.27 -5.61 2.85
CA GLU A 360 4.25 -6.07 3.78
C GLU A 360 3.00 -6.46 2.99
N VAL A 361 2.45 -7.64 3.27
CA VAL A 361 1.29 -8.15 2.52
C VAL A 361 0.01 -7.48 3.03
N SER A 362 -0.19 -6.26 2.54
CA SER A 362 -1.28 -5.34 2.86
C SER A 362 -1.75 -4.64 1.60
N VAL A 363 -2.96 -4.08 1.63
CA VAL A 363 -3.49 -3.23 0.56
C VAL A 363 -2.77 -1.89 0.62
N ASP A 364 -2.13 -1.50 -0.48
CA ASP A 364 -1.33 -0.27 -0.59
C ASP A 364 -2.09 0.85 -1.34
N PRO A 365 -1.66 2.12 -1.20
CA PRO A 365 -2.36 3.25 -1.83
C PRO A 365 -2.34 3.20 -3.37
N GLU A 366 -1.33 2.56 -3.98
CA GLU A 366 -1.27 2.37 -5.44
C GLU A 366 -2.50 1.61 -5.96
N MET A 367 -3.03 0.70 -5.14
CA MET A 367 -4.23 -0.06 -5.47
C MET A 367 -5.45 0.85 -5.74
N LEU A 368 -5.50 2.08 -5.19
CA LEU A 368 -6.52 3.07 -5.56
C LEU A 368 -6.46 3.39 -7.05
N GLY A 369 -5.27 3.68 -7.59
CA GLY A 369 -5.10 3.98 -9.02
C GLY A 369 -5.61 2.83 -9.89
N ARG A 370 -5.28 1.59 -9.52
CA ARG A 370 -5.75 0.39 -10.23
C ARG A 370 -7.26 0.17 -10.11
N ILE A 371 -7.86 0.44 -8.94
CA ILE A 371 -9.32 0.41 -8.77
C ILE A 371 -9.95 1.40 -9.74
N PHE A 372 -9.50 2.67 -9.71
CA PHE A 372 -10.07 3.72 -10.55
C PHE A 372 -9.96 3.37 -12.03
N GLU A 373 -8.78 2.99 -12.51
CA GLU A 373 -8.57 2.61 -13.92
C GLU A 373 -9.48 1.46 -14.36
N ASN A 374 -9.61 0.43 -13.53
CA ASN A 374 -10.41 -0.74 -13.89
C ASN A 374 -11.91 -0.49 -13.79
N LEU A 375 -12.38 0.26 -12.79
CA LEU A 375 -13.78 0.65 -12.70
C LEU A 375 -14.15 1.60 -13.85
N LEU A 376 -13.25 2.51 -14.24
CA LEU A 376 -13.42 3.35 -15.44
C LEU A 376 -13.53 2.49 -16.71
N ALA A 377 -12.77 1.41 -16.82
CA ALA A 377 -12.88 0.47 -17.94
C ALA A 377 -14.23 -0.29 -17.97
N GLU A 378 -14.96 -0.38 -16.86
CA GLU A 378 -16.35 -0.89 -16.84
C GLU A 378 -17.37 0.16 -17.34
N ILE A 379 -17.02 1.45 -17.36
CA ILE A 379 -17.88 2.56 -17.84
C ILE A 379 -17.93 2.60 -19.37
N ASP A 380 -16.85 2.25 -20.04
CA ASP A 380 -16.77 2.23 -21.50
C ASP A 380 -16.45 0.81 -22.03
N PRO A 381 -17.43 0.02 -22.51
CA PRO A 381 -17.20 -1.32 -23.03
C PRO A 381 -16.39 -1.37 -24.33
N ASP A 382 -16.40 -0.31 -25.15
CA ASP A 382 -15.51 -0.16 -26.30
C ASP A 382 -14.05 0.08 -25.85
N SER A 383 -13.84 0.27 -24.54
CA SER A 383 -12.56 0.48 -23.87
C SER A 383 -11.97 -0.79 -23.21
N GLY A 384 -12.76 -1.83 -22.96
CA GLY A 384 -12.37 -2.95 -22.09
C GLY A 384 -11.13 -3.74 -22.56
N ASP A 385 -11.18 -4.26 -23.79
CA ASP A 385 -10.03 -4.91 -24.46
C ASP A 385 -9.38 -4.00 -25.53
N THR A 386 -10.15 -3.06 -26.07
CA THR A 386 -9.74 -2.12 -27.11
C THR A 386 -9.15 -0.83 -26.58
N ALA A 387 -9.58 -0.23 -25.46
CA ALA A 387 -8.89 0.94 -24.91
C ALA A 387 -7.58 0.59 -24.25
N ARG A 388 -7.46 -0.46 -23.43
CA ARG A 388 -6.12 -0.86 -22.91
C ARG A 388 -5.06 -1.03 -24.01
N LYS A 389 -5.47 -1.53 -25.19
CA LYS A 389 -4.60 -1.67 -26.37
C LYS A 389 -4.53 -0.43 -27.27
N SER A 390 -5.54 0.45 -27.29
CA SER A 390 -5.58 1.66 -28.13
C SER A 390 -5.09 2.93 -27.42
N THR A 391 -5.25 3.04 -26.09
CA THR A 391 -4.70 4.08 -25.22
C THR A 391 -3.30 3.74 -24.71
N GLY A 392 -2.90 2.46 -24.78
CA GLY A 392 -1.61 1.98 -24.28
C GLY A 392 -1.50 2.00 -22.75
N SER A 393 -2.63 1.98 -22.04
CA SER A 393 -2.71 1.99 -20.57
C SER A 393 -2.24 0.68 -19.95
N PHE A 394 -0.95 0.41 -20.04
CA PHE A 394 -0.26 -0.67 -19.32
C PHE A 394 0.44 -0.08 -18.12
N TYR A 395 0.19 -0.66 -16.95
CA TYR A 395 0.94 -0.30 -15.75
C TYR A 395 2.42 -0.66 -15.94
N THR A 396 3.30 0.33 -15.76
CA THR A 396 4.74 0.13 -15.81
C THR A 396 5.19 -0.61 -14.55
N PRO A 397 5.79 -1.81 -14.64
CA PRO A 397 6.27 -2.54 -13.47
C PRO A 397 7.16 -1.69 -12.58
N ARG A 398 7.00 -1.80 -11.25
CA ARG A 398 7.72 -0.97 -10.26
C ARG A 398 9.24 -0.97 -10.48
N GLU A 399 9.82 -2.09 -10.85
CA GLU A 399 11.26 -2.22 -11.14
C GLU A 399 11.69 -1.33 -12.31
N ILE A 400 10.86 -1.22 -13.34
CA ILE A 400 11.11 -0.36 -14.49
C ILE A 400 10.98 1.11 -14.09
N VAL A 401 9.94 1.47 -13.32
CA VAL A 401 9.76 2.83 -12.80
C VAL A 401 10.94 3.23 -11.92
N ASP A 402 11.36 2.37 -10.98
CA ASP A 402 12.49 2.61 -10.08
C ASP A 402 13.79 2.80 -10.86
N TYR A 403 14.08 1.93 -11.81
CA TYR A 403 15.26 2.01 -12.65
C TYR A 403 15.27 3.30 -13.48
N MET A 404 14.20 3.58 -14.22
CA MET A 404 14.10 4.74 -15.10
C MET A 404 14.20 6.04 -14.32
N THR A 405 13.47 6.19 -13.22
CA THR A 405 13.51 7.41 -12.39
C THR A 405 14.90 7.62 -11.77
N SER A 406 15.54 6.55 -11.27
CA SER A 406 16.89 6.63 -10.70
C SER A 406 17.91 7.06 -11.76
N GLN A 407 17.91 6.41 -12.92
CA GLN A 407 18.85 6.72 -14.00
C GLN A 407 18.61 8.14 -14.53
N SER A 408 17.36 8.54 -14.77
CA SER A 408 17.04 9.90 -15.20
C SER A 408 17.57 10.96 -14.25
N LEU A 409 17.46 10.76 -12.93
CA LEU A 409 17.99 11.70 -11.93
C LEU A 409 19.53 11.71 -11.91
N VAL A 410 20.18 10.56 -12.02
CA VAL A 410 21.65 10.45 -12.11
C VAL A 410 22.16 11.26 -13.29
N TYR A 411 21.64 11.00 -14.49
CA TYR A 411 22.08 11.71 -15.70
C TYR A 411 21.72 13.20 -15.67
N TYR A 412 20.56 13.57 -15.11
CA TYR A 412 20.19 14.98 -14.95
C TYR A 412 21.15 15.71 -14.03
N ILE A 413 21.43 15.17 -12.84
CA ILE A 413 22.33 15.80 -11.87
C ILE A 413 23.75 15.85 -12.41
N HIS A 414 24.23 14.78 -13.07
CA HIS A 414 25.52 14.79 -13.76
C HIS A 414 25.62 15.96 -14.74
N ALA A 415 24.63 16.13 -15.62
CA ALA A 415 24.61 17.22 -16.59
C ALA A 415 24.52 18.63 -15.96
N GLN A 416 24.06 18.76 -14.71
CA GLN A 416 23.99 20.05 -14.01
C GLN A 416 25.22 20.34 -13.14
N THR A 417 26.02 19.33 -12.77
CA THR A 417 27.05 19.46 -11.72
C THR A 417 28.42 18.90 -12.09
N ASP A 418 28.53 18.21 -13.23
CA ASP A 418 29.71 17.46 -13.68
C ASP A 418 30.20 16.35 -12.73
N ILE A 419 29.43 16.02 -11.69
CA ILE A 419 29.72 14.91 -10.77
C ILE A 419 29.50 13.59 -11.49
N SER A 420 30.44 12.64 -11.41
CA SER A 420 30.36 11.37 -12.15
C SER A 420 29.15 10.53 -11.73
N ASN A 421 28.59 9.77 -12.69
CA ASN A 421 27.41 8.94 -12.48
C ASN A 421 27.61 7.93 -11.35
N GLU A 422 28.81 7.33 -11.24
CA GLU A 422 29.15 6.33 -10.23
C GLU A 422 29.05 6.90 -8.81
N ARG A 423 29.35 8.20 -8.64
CA ARG A 423 29.21 8.89 -7.35
C ARG A 423 27.77 9.27 -7.03
N LEU A 424 26.93 9.45 -8.04
CA LEU A 424 25.52 9.85 -7.90
C LEU A 424 24.58 8.65 -7.70
N GLU A 425 24.86 7.51 -8.32
CA GLU A 425 24.03 6.30 -8.20
C GLU A 425 23.69 5.90 -6.75
N PRO A 426 24.62 5.93 -5.77
CA PRO A 426 24.33 5.59 -4.39
C PRO A 426 23.26 6.48 -3.74
N LEU A 427 23.03 7.71 -4.22
CA LEU A 427 21.97 8.58 -3.70
C LEU A 427 20.58 7.95 -3.87
N PHE A 428 20.38 7.17 -4.92
CA PHE A 428 19.07 6.61 -5.29
C PHE A 428 18.92 5.12 -4.95
N LYS A 429 19.93 4.52 -4.32
CA LYS A 429 19.93 3.14 -3.82
C LYS A 429 19.60 3.08 -2.32
N LEU A 430 18.92 2.04 -1.86
CA LEU A 430 18.54 1.88 -0.45
C LEU A 430 19.70 1.46 0.47
N ASP A 431 20.86 1.11 -0.10
CA ASP A 431 21.94 0.52 0.68
C ASP A 431 22.64 1.56 1.58
N ASN A 432 22.62 1.32 2.88
CA ASN A 432 23.19 2.21 3.91
C ASN A 432 24.71 1.96 4.12
N GLY A 433 25.32 1.09 3.33
CA GLY A 433 26.69 0.63 3.51
C GLY A 433 27.76 1.57 2.95
N GLU A 434 27.41 2.45 2.01
CA GLU A 434 28.34 3.41 1.43
C GLU A 434 28.15 4.77 2.11
N ASN A 435 29.18 5.22 2.83
CA ASN A 435 29.25 6.59 3.34
C ASN A 435 29.35 7.53 2.14
N ILE A 436 28.21 8.03 1.66
CA ILE A 436 28.16 8.96 0.52
C ILE A 436 28.77 10.28 0.98
N GLN A 437 30.03 10.51 0.61
CA GLN A 437 30.74 11.75 0.90
C GLN A 437 30.75 12.64 -0.34
N PHE A 438 29.89 13.66 -0.29
CA PHE A 438 29.96 14.84 -1.15
C PHE A 438 30.55 15.99 -0.35
N GLU A 439 31.39 16.79 -1.00
CA GLU A 439 31.85 18.04 -0.42
C GLU A 439 30.67 19.02 -0.23
N SER A 440 30.80 19.98 0.68
CA SER A 440 29.72 20.94 0.96
C SER A 440 29.26 21.71 -0.29
N ASN A 441 30.19 22.00 -1.21
CA ASN A 441 29.88 22.65 -2.49
C ASN A 441 29.07 21.73 -3.41
N GLU A 442 29.53 20.48 -3.59
CA GLU A 442 28.83 19.48 -4.40
C GLU A 442 27.41 19.24 -3.88
N LYS A 443 27.23 19.12 -2.55
CA LYS A 443 25.90 18.98 -1.93
C LYS A 443 24.98 20.15 -2.29
N GLN A 444 25.48 21.38 -2.22
CA GLN A 444 24.69 22.56 -2.56
C GLN A 444 24.30 22.58 -4.05
N GLU A 445 25.20 22.20 -4.95
CA GLU A 445 24.89 22.13 -6.38
C GLU A 445 23.86 21.05 -6.70
N ILE A 446 23.95 19.87 -6.07
CA ILE A 446 22.93 18.81 -6.22
C ILE A 446 21.57 19.30 -5.70
N LEU A 447 21.52 19.93 -4.52
CA LEU A 447 20.28 20.46 -3.94
C LEU A 447 19.65 21.56 -4.82
N LYS A 448 20.47 22.43 -5.42
CA LYS A 448 20.00 23.43 -6.40
C LYS A 448 19.44 22.78 -7.66
N ALA A 449 20.08 21.73 -8.17
CA ALA A 449 19.59 20.98 -9.34
C ALA A 449 18.23 20.33 -9.03
N LEU A 450 18.11 19.64 -7.89
CA LEU A 450 16.86 19.01 -7.44
C LEU A 450 15.71 20.00 -7.23
N ASP A 451 15.99 21.24 -6.81
CA ASP A 451 14.96 22.27 -6.69
C ASP A 451 14.48 22.83 -8.03
N ARG A 452 15.37 22.90 -9.03
CA ARG A 452 15.06 23.45 -10.36
C ARG A 452 14.44 22.43 -11.30
N ILE A 453 14.51 21.14 -10.97
CA ILE A 453 14.06 20.07 -11.84
C ILE A 453 12.57 20.23 -12.17
N LYS A 454 12.22 20.00 -13.43
CA LYS A 454 10.84 19.92 -13.90
C LYS A 454 10.64 18.57 -14.56
N ILE A 455 9.61 17.86 -14.12
CA ILE A 455 9.31 16.51 -14.59
C ILE A 455 8.00 16.58 -15.34
N LEU A 456 7.97 15.99 -16.53
CA LEU A 456 6.78 15.90 -17.37
C LEU A 456 6.63 14.46 -17.82
N ASP A 457 5.48 13.88 -17.51
CA ASP A 457 5.03 12.62 -18.08
C ASP A 457 3.74 12.87 -18.87
N PRO A 458 3.81 12.94 -20.21
CA PRO A 458 2.66 13.28 -21.05
C PRO A 458 1.61 12.16 -21.12
N ALA A 459 1.93 10.95 -20.63
CA ALA A 459 1.04 9.79 -20.65
C ALA A 459 1.06 9.07 -19.29
N CYS A 460 0.90 9.86 -18.22
CA CYS A 460 1.21 9.41 -16.87
C CYS A 460 0.31 8.31 -16.28
N GLY A 461 -0.88 8.05 -16.87
CA GLY A 461 -1.81 7.03 -16.37
C GLY A 461 -2.07 7.16 -14.86
N SER A 462 -1.94 6.07 -14.11
CA SER A 462 -1.94 6.01 -12.63
C SER A 462 -0.91 6.92 -11.91
N GLY A 463 -0.02 7.61 -12.62
CA GLY A 463 0.96 8.53 -12.04
C GLY A 463 2.23 7.86 -11.52
N ALA A 464 2.52 6.63 -11.94
CA ALA A 464 3.64 5.83 -11.43
C ALA A 464 5.00 6.53 -11.58
N PHE A 465 5.30 7.16 -12.72
CA PHE A 465 6.58 7.88 -12.92
C PHE A 465 6.68 9.18 -12.11
N PRO A 466 5.66 10.08 -12.09
CA PRO A 466 5.67 11.23 -11.19
C PRO A 466 5.89 10.86 -9.72
N ILE A 467 5.21 9.83 -9.22
CA ILE A 467 5.37 9.35 -7.84
C ILE A 467 6.76 8.74 -7.64
N GLY A 468 7.22 7.87 -8.53
CA GLY A 468 8.56 7.28 -8.45
C GLY A 468 9.65 8.35 -8.44
N MET A 469 9.51 9.37 -9.28
CA MET A 469 10.45 10.49 -9.32
C MET A 469 10.44 11.29 -8.02
N LEU A 470 9.26 11.58 -7.46
CA LEU A 470 9.13 12.22 -6.16
C LEU A 470 9.81 11.40 -5.05
N GLN A 471 9.56 10.10 -4.98
CA GLN A 471 10.16 9.21 -3.99
C GLN A 471 11.69 9.22 -4.06
N LYS A 472 12.27 9.19 -5.28
CA LYS A 472 13.72 9.25 -5.49
C LYS A 472 14.31 10.61 -5.10
N ILE A 473 13.63 11.71 -5.38
CA ILE A 473 14.04 13.04 -4.94
C ILE A 473 14.03 13.12 -3.41
N VAL A 474 12.97 12.63 -2.75
CA VAL A 474 12.87 12.59 -1.28
C VAL A 474 13.99 11.75 -0.68
N MET A 475 14.31 10.60 -1.28
CA MET A 475 15.43 9.75 -0.85
C MET A 475 16.77 10.48 -0.91
N ALA A 476 17.04 11.20 -2.01
CA ALA A 476 18.25 12.01 -2.14
C ALA A 476 18.30 13.13 -1.10
N LEU A 477 17.18 13.82 -0.87
CA LEU A 477 17.08 14.88 0.16
C LEU A 477 17.34 14.34 1.57
N GLN A 478 16.82 13.17 1.92
CA GLN A 478 17.08 12.54 3.23
C GLN A 478 18.57 12.25 3.47
N LYS A 479 19.33 11.97 2.41
CA LYS A 479 20.77 11.72 2.47
C LYS A 479 21.60 13.00 2.44
N LEU A 480 21.17 14.00 1.67
CA LEU A 480 21.92 15.25 1.43
C LEU A 480 21.63 16.33 2.48
N ASP A 481 20.38 16.42 2.96
CA ASP A 481 19.87 17.41 3.90
C ASP A 481 18.96 16.74 4.95
N SER A 482 19.55 15.85 5.76
CA SER A 482 18.83 15.01 6.73
C SER A 482 18.01 15.79 7.76
N ASN A 483 18.38 17.04 8.05
CA ASN A 483 17.66 17.93 8.97
C ASN A 483 16.71 18.92 8.25
N ALA A 484 16.60 18.82 6.92
CA ALA A 484 15.82 19.70 6.05
C ALA A 484 16.13 21.19 6.26
N VAL A 485 17.39 21.55 6.55
CA VAL A 485 17.80 22.93 6.85
C VAL A 485 17.75 23.76 5.58
N TRP A 486 18.38 23.28 4.51
CA TRP A 486 18.45 23.98 3.24
C TRP A 486 17.06 24.15 2.63
N TRP A 487 16.25 23.09 2.69
CA TRP A 487 14.89 23.11 2.13
C TRP A 487 13.95 24.06 2.86
N LYS A 488 14.00 24.12 4.20
CA LYS A 488 13.18 25.05 5.00
C LYS A 488 13.53 26.50 4.71
N GLU A 489 14.82 26.85 4.67
CA GLU A 489 15.24 28.21 4.37
C GLU A 489 14.72 28.70 3.02
N LYS A 490 14.68 27.80 2.03
CA LYS A 490 14.20 28.11 0.70
C LYS A 490 12.68 28.26 0.62
N ALA A 491 11.93 27.34 1.25
CA ALA A 491 10.48 27.42 1.33
C ALA A 491 10.03 28.72 2.03
N LEU A 492 10.69 29.13 3.11
CA LEU A 492 10.44 30.39 3.79
C LEU A 492 10.68 31.60 2.88
N LYS A 493 11.76 31.60 2.08
CA LYS A 493 12.05 32.67 1.10
C LYS A 493 10.99 32.76 -0.02
N ALA A 494 10.44 31.63 -0.45
CA ALA A 494 9.40 31.59 -1.48
C ALA A 494 8.05 32.15 -1.00
N VAL A 495 7.70 31.98 0.28
CA VAL A 495 6.48 32.55 0.88
C VAL A 495 6.47 34.08 0.91
N PHE A 496 7.65 34.73 0.90
CA PHE A 496 7.76 36.19 0.87
C PHE A 496 7.65 36.83 -0.54
N PHE A 497 7.54 36.04 -1.62
CA PHE A 497 7.34 36.56 -2.98
C PHE A 497 6.11 35.89 -3.64
N PRO A 498 4.96 36.60 -3.73
CA PRO A 498 3.71 36.04 -4.26
C PRO A 498 3.76 36.05 -5.80
N GLY A 499 4.29 34.99 -6.40
CA GLY A 499 4.37 34.91 -7.86
C GLY A 499 4.71 33.56 -8.48
N PHE A 500 4.72 32.45 -7.73
CA PHE A 500 5.01 31.13 -8.31
C PHE A 500 4.00 30.05 -7.90
N CYS A 501 3.23 29.59 -8.89
CA CYS A 501 2.21 28.55 -8.79
C CYS A 501 2.78 27.12 -8.83
N ALA A 502 2.05 26.21 -8.17
CA ALA A 502 1.85 24.80 -8.49
C ALA A 502 3.09 23.87 -8.61
N PHE A 503 3.81 23.71 -7.50
CA PHE A 503 4.57 22.47 -7.18
C PHE A 503 4.91 22.36 -5.68
N ALA A 504 4.77 23.48 -4.96
CA ALA A 504 5.08 23.58 -3.54
C ALA A 504 4.20 22.72 -2.62
N ALA A 505 3.00 22.28 -3.03
CA ALA A 505 2.07 21.58 -2.15
C ALA A 505 2.54 20.16 -1.75
N VAL A 506 3.14 19.41 -2.68
CA VAL A 506 3.56 18.02 -2.42
C VAL A 506 4.82 17.97 -1.55
N VAL A 507 5.78 18.86 -1.78
CA VAL A 507 6.99 18.92 -0.97
C VAL A 507 6.78 19.65 0.35
N ASN A 508 5.90 20.66 0.44
CA ASN A 508 5.52 21.25 1.73
C ASN A 508 4.76 20.25 2.62
N ALA A 509 4.00 19.31 2.05
CA ALA A 509 3.41 18.22 2.82
C ALA A 509 4.49 17.29 3.40
N VAL A 510 5.52 16.93 2.62
CA VAL A 510 6.67 16.13 3.10
C VAL A 510 7.52 16.91 4.12
N ALA A 511 7.74 18.21 3.92
CA ALA A 511 8.44 19.07 4.87
C ALA A 511 7.65 19.30 6.17
N ALA A 512 6.32 19.37 6.12
CA ALA A 512 5.45 19.40 7.30
C ALA A 512 5.45 18.08 8.07
N ILE A 513 5.54 16.94 7.35
CA ILE A 513 5.69 15.59 7.94
C ILE A 513 7.04 15.45 8.66
N SER A 514 8.11 16.05 8.12
CA SER A 514 9.42 16.10 8.78
C SER A 514 9.52 17.15 9.90
N ASN A 515 8.74 18.24 9.86
CA ASN A 515 8.83 19.34 10.83
C ASN A 515 8.05 19.13 12.14
N ARG A 516 7.00 18.30 12.17
CA ARG A 516 6.40 17.88 13.45
C ARG A 516 7.32 16.95 14.27
N ALA A 517 8.52 16.64 13.76
CA ALA A 517 9.54 15.91 14.49
C ALA A 517 10.34 16.77 15.48
N LEU A 518 10.25 18.11 15.43
CA LEU A 518 11.14 19.00 16.19
C LEU A 518 10.43 20.17 16.90
N LEU A 519 9.09 20.24 16.89
CA LEU A 519 8.36 21.24 17.67
C LEU A 519 7.25 20.58 18.51
N LYS A 520 7.62 20.39 19.79
CA LYS A 520 6.88 19.91 20.97
C LYS A 520 6.45 18.44 20.98
#